data_AF-A0A1D8X7M8-F1
#
_entry.id   AF-A0A1D8X7M8-F1
#
_cell.length_a   1.000
_cell.length_b   1.000
_cell.length_c   1.000
_cell.angle_alpha   90.00
_cell.angle_beta   90.00
_cell.angle_gamma   90.00
#
_symmetry.space_group_name_H-M   'P 1'
#
loop_
_entity.id
_entity.type
_entity.pdbx_description
1 polymer ?
#
loop_
_entity_poly.entity_id
_entity_poly.type
_entity_poly.pdbx_seq_one_letter_code
_entity_poly.pdbx_strand_id
1 'polypeptide(L)'
;MLRDFLFSNRPISPHLTVYIPQQSSIFSIWHRISGLITLFLIFMLLTFLNNLLLCGIQDFWFKILPIQNFSTLKFIWLLILIILFYHTINGLRHILWNLGLLLNKESLFYFTILTILLFLLSIIIL
;
A
#
# COMPACT_ATOMS: atom_id res chain seq x y z
N MET A 1 37.27 6.02 2.13
CA MET A 1 36.12 6.63 2.81
C MET A 1 35.38 5.65 3.72
N LEU A 2 34.68 4.61 3.22
CA LEU A 2 34.02 3.61 4.09
C LEU A 2 35.02 2.79 4.94
N ARG A 3 36.17 2.48 4.35
CA ARG A 3 37.27 1.76 5.01
C ARG A 3 37.80 2.51 6.24
N ASP A 4 37.86 3.84 6.17
CA ASP A 4 38.43 4.70 7.22
C ASP A 4 37.48 4.83 8.43
N PHE A 5 36.16 4.70 8.22
CA PHE A 5 35.15 4.67 9.28
C PHE A 5 35.26 3.41 10.14
N LEU A 6 35.48 2.25 9.50
CA LEU A 6 35.63 0.97 10.21
C LEU A 6 36.88 0.94 11.09
N PHE A 7 37.98 1.56 10.63
CA PHE A 7 39.23 1.63 11.40
C PHE A 7 39.20 2.64 12.56
N SER A 8 38.31 3.64 12.52
CA SER A 8 38.29 4.73 13.50
C SER A 8 37.27 4.56 14.63
N ASN A 9 36.58 3.41 14.70
CA ASN A 9 35.59 3.06 15.74
C ASN A 9 34.57 4.17 16.01
N ARG A 10 34.22 4.95 14.97
CA ARG A 10 33.34 6.10 15.12
C ARG A 10 31.90 5.63 15.29
N PRO A 11 31.21 6.05 16.37
CA PRO A 11 29.82 5.68 16.56
C PRO A 11 28.94 6.38 15.52
N ILE A 12 27.87 5.69 15.10
CA ILE A 12 26.82 6.26 14.26
C ILE A 12 25.90 7.08 15.17
N SER A 13 25.62 8.32 14.79
CA SER A 13 24.69 9.16 15.55
C SER A 13 23.28 8.55 15.56
N PRO A 14 22.53 8.72 16.66
CA PRO A 14 21.14 8.27 16.71
C PRO A 14 20.31 9.06 15.69
N HIS A 15 19.40 8.38 15.00
CA HIS A 15 18.60 8.93 13.92
C HIS A 15 17.12 8.58 14.13
N LEU A 16 16.65 7.42 13.64
CA LEU A 16 15.24 7.02 13.75
C LEU A 16 14.72 6.97 15.19
N THR A 17 15.60 6.71 16.16
CA THR A 17 15.25 6.62 17.58
C THR A 17 15.04 7.97 18.26
N VAL A 18 15.56 9.06 17.70
CA VAL A 18 15.49 10.41 18.28
C VAL A 18 14.69 11.40 17.43
N TYR A 19 14.43 11.06 16.17
CA TYR A 19 13.75 11.95 15.24
C TYR A 19 12.23 11.95 15.45
N ILE A 20 11.63 13.13 15.45
CA ILE A 20 10.18 13.29 15.57
C ILE A 20 9.53 12.82 14.26
N PRO A 21 8.57 11.88 14.28
CA PRO A 21 7.91 11.40 13.08
C PRO A 21 7.21 12.52 12.31
N GLN A 22 7.61 12.75 11.06
CA GLN A 22 6.98 13.73 10.18
C GLN A 22 5.93 13.04 9.32
N GLN A 23 4.87 13.77 8.94
CA GLN A 23 3.87 13.25 8.03
C GLN A 23 4.52 12.75 6.74
N SER A 24 5.38 13.55 6.10
CA SER A 24 6.10 13.14 4.87
C SER A 24 6.86 11.81 5.01
N SER A 25 7.60 11.62 6.12
CA SER A 25 8.35 10.38 6.37
C SER A 25 7.42 9.19 6.60
N ILE A 26 6.34 9.38 7.37
CA ILE A 26 5.35 8.33 7.65
C ILE A 26 4.67 7.90 6.34
N PHE A 27 4.20 8.85 5.54
CA PHE A 27 3.58 8.58 4.23
C PHE A 27 4.55 7.88 3.26
N SER A 28 5.85 8.15 3.32
CA SER A 28 6.83 7.45 2.49
C SER A 28 7.00 5.98 2.93
N ILE A 29 7.10 5.72 4.24
CA ILE A 29 7.22 4.36 4.79
C ILE A 29 5.97 3.54 4.44
N TRP A 30 4.79 4.10 4.68
CA TRP A 30 3.53 3.43 4.35
C TRP A 30 3.37 3.19 2.85
N HIS A 31 3.84 4.07 1.97
CA HIS A 31 3.81 3.82 0.52
C HIS A 31 4.62 2.58 0.12
N ARG A 32 5.78 2.37 0.76
CA ARG A 32 6.61 1.18 0.54
C ARG A 32 5.93 -0.08 1.05
N ILE A 33 5.37 -0.03 2.26
CA ILE A 33 4.64 -1.16 2.85
C ILE A 33 3.42 -1.52 1.99
N SER A 34 2.62 -0.53 1.59
CA SER A 34 1.46 -0.76 0.73
C SER A 34 1.87 -1.32 -0.64
N GLY A 35 3.01 -0.88 -1.19
CA GLY A 35 3.57 -1.41 -2.44
C GLY A 35 3.96 -2.89 -2.36
N LEU A 36 4.53 -3.33 -1.23
CA LEU A 36 4.82 -4.75 -1.01
C LEU A 36 3.54 -5.58 -0.90
N ILE A 37 2.51 -5.04 -0.22
CA ILE A 37 1.22 -5.71 -0.09
C ILE A 37 0.49 -5.79 -1.43
N THR A 38 0.46 -4.70 -2.22
CA THR A 38 -0.16 -4.71 -3.55
C THR A 38 0.53 -5.67 -4.49
N LEU A 39 1.87 -5.77 -4.45
CA LEU A 39 2.61 -6.77 -5.23
C LEU A 39 2.15 -8.20 -4.89
N PHE A 40 2.04 -8.52 -3.60
CA PHE A 40 1.58 -9.83 -3.15
C PHE A 40 0.12 -10.11 -3.57
N LEU A 41 -0.77 -9.11 -3.46
CA LEU A 41 -2.16 -9.21 -3.91
C LEU A 41 -2.25 -9.47 -5.41
N ILE A 42 -1.43 -8.81 -6.24
CA ILE A 42 -1.38 -9.04 -7.68
C ILE A 42 -0.89 -10.46 -7.98
N PHE A 43 0.16 -10.93 -7.30
CA PHE A 43 0.65 -12.29 -7.46
C PHE A 43 -0.43 -13.34 -7.12
N MET A 44 -1.16 -13.14 -6.01
CA MET A 44 -2.28 -13.98 -5.63
C MET A 44 -3.42 -13.94 -6.67
N LEU A 45 -3.73 -12.77 -7.22
CA LEU A 45 -4.72 -12.64 -8.29
C LEU A 45 -4.30 -13.38 -9.57
N LEU A 46 -3.04 -13.28 -9.98
CA LEU A 46 -2.53 -13.96 -11.17
C LEU A 46 -2.54 -15.48 -11.01
N THR A 47 -2.10 -15.99 -9.86
CA THR A 47 -2.14 -17.43 -9.56
C THR A 47 -3.58 -17.94 -9.48
N PHE A 48 -4.50 -17.15 -8.92
CA PHE A 48 -5.93 -17.42 -8.92
C PHE A 48 -6.51 -17.52 -10.34
N LEU A 49 -6.23 -16.54 -11.22
CA LEU A 49 -6.71 -16.55 -12.60
C LEU A 49 -6.16 -17.74 -13.39
N ASN A 50 -4.88 -18.09 -13.19
CA ASN A 50 -4.27 -19.24 -13.83
C ASN A 50 -4.95 -20.56 -13.43
N ASN A 51 -5.23 -20.74 -12.13
CA ASN A 51 -5.93 -21.93 -11.64
C ASN A 51 -7.36 -22.04 -12.20
N LEU A 52 -8.06 -20.91 -12.36
CA LEU A 52 -9.40 -20.87 -12.93
C LEU A 52 -9.41 -21.28 -14.42
N LEU A 53 -8.38 -20.91 -15.17
CA LEU A 53 -8.20 -21.32 -16.56
C LEU A 53 -7.88 -22.83 -16.69
N LEU A 54 -7.11 -23.39 -15.75
CA LEU A 54 -6.62 -24.77 -15.81
C LEU A 54 -7.62 -25.82 -15.29
N CYS A 55 -8.33 -25.56 -14.19
CA CYS A 55 -9.23 -26.54 -13.55
C CYS A 55 -10.70 -26.41 -13.97
N GLY A 56 -11.06 -25.35 -14.72
CA GLY A 56 -12.45 -25.06 -15.03
C GLY A 56 -13.24 -24.53 -13.81
N ILE A 57 -14.35 -23.84 -14.11
CA ILE A 57 -15.14 -23.09 -13.11
C ILE A 57 -15.76 -24.00 -12.03
N GLN A 58 -16.09 -25.25 -12.34
CA GLN A 58 -16.88 -26.11 -11.46
C GLN A 58 -16.09 -26.61 -10.24
N ASP A 59 -14.86 -27.10 -10.42
CA ASP A 59 -13.96 -27.51 -9.31
C ASP A 59 -13.55 -26.33 -8.43
N PHE A 60 -13.63 -25.12 -8.99
CA PHE A 60 -13.26 -23.88 -8.34
C PHE A 60 -14.39 -23.34 -7.43
N TRP A 61 -15.65 -23.40 -7.85
CA TRP A 61 -16.79 -23.03 -6.99
C TRP A 61 -16.80 -23.85 -5.68
N PHE A 62 -16.48 -25.15 -5.74
CA PHE A 62 -16.36 -26.02 -4.57
C PHE A 62 -15.26 -25.60 -3.58
N LYS A 63 -14.19 -24.94 -4.05
CA LYS A 63 -13.10 -24.46 -3.17
C LYS A 63 -13.39 -23.12 -2.50
N ILE A 64 -14.29 -22.29 -3.04
CA ILE A 64 -14.64 -20.96 -2.51
C ILE A 64 -15.94 -20.96 -1.72
N LEU A 65 -16.80 -21.96 -1.93
CA LEU A 65 -17.99 -22.24 -1.13
C LEU A 65 -17.81 -22.11 0.40
N PRO A 66 -16.68 -22.49 1.05
CA PRO A 66 -16.52 -22.28 2.49
C PRO A 66 -16.38 -20.80 2.92
N ILE A 67 -16.17 -19.85 2.02
CA ILE A 67 -16.04 -18.41 2.34
C ILE A 67 -17.43 -17.72 2.31
N GLN A 68 -18.46 -18.42 2.78
CA GLN A 68 -19.86 -18.00 2.65
C GLN A 68 -20.27 -16.82 3.53
N ASN A 69 -19.44 -16.39 4.49
CA ASN A 69 -19.79 -15.24 5.32
C ASN A 69 -19.57 -13.93 4.56
N PHE A 70 -20.63 -13.44 3.93
CA PHE A 70 -20.66 -12.23 3.13
C PHE A 70 -20.06 -11.00 3.85
N SER A 71 -20.23 -10.91 5.17
CA SER A 71 -19.65 -9.83 5.99
C SER A 71 -18.12 -9.85 6.02
N THR A 72 -17.52 -11.04 6.18
CA THR A 72 -16.05 -11.20 6.18
C THR A 72 -15.44 -10.90 4.82
N LEU A 73 -16.09 -11.32 3.73
CA LEU A 73 -15.67 -11.00 2.37
C LEU A 73 -15.70 -9.50 2.11
N LYS A 74 -16.78 -8.81 2.49
CA LYS A 74 -16.85 -7.34 2.38
C LYS A 74 -15.73 -6.66 3.14
N PHE A 75 -15.44 -7.09 4.36
CA PHE A 75 -14.37 -6.53 5.16
C PHE A 75 -12.98 -6.72 4.51
N ILE A 76 -12.70 -7.92 3.98
CA ILE A 76 -11.46 -8.19 3.25
C ILE A 76 -11.36 -7.31 2.00
N TRP A 77 -12.45 -7.15 1.24
CA TRP A 77 -12.49 -6.26 0.08
C TRP A 77 -12.24 -4.80 0.45
N LEU A 78 -12.82 -4.31 1.54
CA LEU A 78 -12.56 -2.96 2.03
C LEU A 78 -11.09 -2.75 2.40
N LEU A 79 -10.45 -3.74 3.05
CA LEU A 79 -9.02 -3.68 3.36
C LEU A 79 -8.14 -3.66 2.11
N ILE A 80 -8.48 -4.46 1.10
CA ILE A 80 -7.77 -4.47 -0.18
C ILE A 80 -7.91 -3.10 -0.87
N LEU A 81 -9.12 -2.54 -0.90
CA LEU A 81 -9.41 -1.27 -1.55
C LEU A 81 -8.69 -0.10 -0.89
N ILE A 82 -8.67 -0.03 0.45
CA ILE A 82 -7.96 1.08 1.12
C ILE A 82 -6.46 1.05 0.85
N ILE A 83 -5.85 -0.15 0.81
CA ILE A 83 -4.42 -0.31 0.48
C ILE A 83 -4.15 0.12 -0.96
N LEU A 84 -5.01 -0.29 -1.90
CA LEU A 84 -4.91 0.08 -3.32
C LEU A 84 -5.09 1.58 -3.54
N PHE A 85 -6.12 2.20 -2.98
CA PHE A 85 -6.35 3.65 -3.11
C PHE A 85 -5.21 4.45 -2.49
N TYR A 86 -4.77 4.07 -1.29
CA TYR A 86 -3.64 4.71 -0.66
C TYR A 86 -2.37 4.60 -1.52
N HIS A 87 -2.03 3.40 -2.01
CA HIS A 87 -0.83 3.19 -2.81
C HIS A 87 -0.87 3.96 -4.14
N THR A 88 -2.00 3.91 -4.85
CA THR A 88 -2.17 4.57 -6.16
C THR A 88 -2.16 6.09 -6.04
N ILE A 89 -2.91 6.67 -5.09
CA ILE A 89 -2.95 8.12 -4.90
C ILE A 89 -1.58 8.64 -4.45
N ASN A 90 -0.93 7.94 -3.51
CA ASN A 90 0.37 8.35 -3.04
C ASN A 90 1.47 8.16 -4.12
N GLY A 91 1.33 7.14 -4.97
CA GLY A 91 2.16 6.96 -6.17
C GLY A 91 1.98 8.09 -7.19
N LEU A 92 0.73 8.51 -7.45
CA LEU A 92 0.44 9.68 -8.30
C LEU A 92 1.09 10.95 -7.75
N ARG A 93 1.03 11.17 -6.43
CA ARG A 93 1.74 12.27 -5.77
C ARG A 93 3.24 12.21 -6.02
N HIS A 94 3.87 11.03 -5.90
CA HIS A 94 5.29 10.86 -6.20
C HIS A 94 5.64 11.16 -7.66
N ILE A 95 4.78 10.76 -8.61
CA ILE A 95 4.96 11.11 -10.03
C ILE A 95 4.90 12.62 -10.23
N LEU A 96 3.92 13.30 -9.63
CA LEU A 96 3.77 14.75 -9.71
C LEU A 96 4.97 15.48 -9.08
N TRP A 97 5.49 14.98 -7.96
CA TRP A 97 6.70 15.51 -7.34
C TRP A 97 7.94 15.35 -8.22
N ASN A 98 8.08 14.22 -8.92
CA ASN A 98 9.18 14.01 -9.87
C ASN A 98 9.11 15.00 -11.05
N LEU A 99 7.91 15.48 -11.39
CA LEU A 99 7.69 16.52 -12.39
C LEU A 99 7.88 17.95 -11.82
N GLY A 100 8.23 18.09 -10.54
CA GLY A 100 8.37 19.38 -9.87
C GLY A 100 7.05 20.06 -9.49
N LEU A 101 5.92 19.33 -9.54
CA LEU A 101 4.59 19.85 -9.24
C LEU A 101 4.20 19.57 -7.78
N LEU A 102 3.34 20.42 -7.21
CA LEU A 102 2.69 20.20 -5.90
C LEU A 102 3.67 19.87 -4.75
N LEU A 103 4.81 20.57 -4.69
CA LEU A 103 5.84 20.36 -3.66
C LEU A 103 5.51 20.99 -2.28
N ASN A 104 4.35 21.64 -2.17
CA ASN A 104 3.93 22.33 -0.96
C ASN A 104 3.38 21.34 0.08
N LYS A 105 3.49 21.67 1.38
CA LYS A 105 2.96 20.84 2.47
C LYS A 105 1.44 20.64 2.38
N GLU A 106 0.71 21.64 1.90
CA GLU A 106 -0.75 21.58 1.72
C GLU A 106 -1.18 20.50 0.72
N SER A 107 -0.37 20.23 -0.30
CA SER A 107 -0.65 19.17 -1.27
C SER A 107 -0.83 17.81 -0.58
N LEU A 108 -0.04 17.55 0.48
CA LEU A 108 -0.13 16.34 1.27
C LEU A 108 -1.54 16.17 1.83
N PHE A 109 -2.08 17.25 2.40
CA PHE A 109 -3.41 17.26 3.00
C PHE A 109 -4.50 16.96 1.96
N TYR A 110 -4.43 17.55 0.78
CA TYR A 110 -5.40 17.26 -0.29
C TYR A 110 -5.37 15.80 -0.75
N PHE A 111 -4.18 15.21 -0.93
CA PHE A 111 -4.05 13.80 -1.27
C PHE A 111 -4.59 12.89 -0.16
N THR A 112 -4.40 13.26 1.11
CA THR A 112 -4.98 12.50 2.23
C THR A 112 -6.50 12.55 2.26
N ILE A 113 -7.09 13.73 2.05
CA ILE A 113 -8.56 13.86 1.95
C ILE A 113 -9.09 13.00 0.80
N LEU A 114 -8.43 13.05 -0.36
CA LEU A 114 -8.81 12.25 -1.52
C LEU A 114 -8.82 10.74 -1.19
N THR A 115 -7.78 10.23 -0.51
CA THR A 115 -7.74 8.82 -0.09
C THR A 115 -8.90 8.46 0.85
N ILE A 116 -9.23 9.34 1.80
CA ILE A 116 -10.31 9.12 2.77
C ILE A 116 -11.67 9.12 2.06
N LEU A 117 -11.90 10.05 1.14
CA LEU A 117 -13.16 10.14 0.38
C LEU A 117 -13.39 8.88 -0.47
N LEU A 118 -12.37 8.37 -1.16
CA LEU A 118 -12.49 7.12 -1.92
C LEU A 118 -12.78 5.92 -1.02
N PHE A 119 -12.16 5.89 0.16
CA PHE A 119 -12.44 4.85 1.14
C PHE A 119 -13.89 4.91 1.66
N LEU A 120 -14.38 6.09 2.03
CA LEU A 120 -15.77 6.27 2.46
C LEU A 120 -16.76 5.89 1.35
N LEU A 121 -16.46 6.28 0.10
CA LEU A 121 -17.24 5.87 -1.06
C LEU A 121 -17.28 4.34 -1.21
N SER A 122 -16.15 3.66 -1.00
CA SER A 122 -16.11 2.20 -1.07
C SER A 122 -16.96 1.51 0.00
N ILE A 123 -17.06 2.09 1.21
CA ILE A 123 -17.94 1.57 2.28
C ILE A 123 -19.42 1.68 1.88
N ILE A 124 -19.81 2.75 1.17
CA ILE A 124 -21.19 2.94 0.73
C ILE A 124 -21.56 1.93 -0.37
N ILE A 125 -20.60 1.58 -1.23
CA ILE A 125 -20.82 0.69 -2.38
C ILE A 125 -20.85 -0.79 -1.97
N LEU A 126 -20.00 -1.21 -1.02
CA LEU A 126 -19.82 -2.60 -0.60
C LEU A 126 -20.79 -3.04 0.50
#